data_AF-A0AAD8NKS0-F1
#
_entry.id   AF-A0AAD8NKS0-F1
#
_cell.length_a   1.000
_cell.length_b   1.000
_cell.length_c   1.000
_cell.angle_alpha   90.00
_cell.angle_beta   90.00
_cell.angle_gamma   90.00
#
_symmetry.space_group_name_H-M   'P 1'
#
loop_
_entity.id
_entity.type
_entity.pdbx_description
1 polymer ?
#
loop_
_entity_poly.entity_id
_entity_poly.type
_entity_poly.pdbx_seq_one_letter_code
_entity_poly.pdbx_strand_id
1 'polypeptide(L)'
;MRSLQTSSLPTTPKLLPFCPSKLPFLGTFLPLNPHPFFQSSNLFHQRLKIKQKPISIIISSMASTAQTEKIAEKPFSVLFVCLGNICRSPAAEGVFTDLVKKRNLSSKFHIDSAGTINYHEGGPADSRMRAASKRRGVEITSISRPIRPSDFKEFDLILAMDKQNREDILGAFDRWRFKETLPADAAKKVKLMCSYCKKHDETEVPDPYYGGAEGFEKVLDLLEDACESLLDTISAENNHVSDS
;
A
#
# COMPACT_ATOMS: atom_id res chain seq x y z
N MET A 1 10.00 52.87 -39.23
CA MET A 1 8.53 53.03 -39.13
C MET A 1 8.01 51.88 -38.30
N ARG A 2 8.00 52.01 -36.96
CA ARG A 2 6.81 52.28 -36.11
C ARG A 2 5.63 51.35 -36.39
N SER A 3 5.38 50.40 -35.48
CA SER A 3 4.09 50.27 -34.79
C SER A 3 4.26 49.44 -33.52
N LEU A 4 4.02 50.09 -32.38
CA LEU A 4 3.87 49.54 -31.04
C LEU A 4 2.37 49.22 -30.83
N GLN A 5 2.04 48.09 -30.23
CA GLN A 5 0.74 47.83 -29.58
C GLN A 5 0.99 46.81 -28.45
N THR A 6 1.23 47.28 -27.22
CA THR A 6 0.26 47.57 -26.14
C THR A 6 -0.36 46.31 -25.51
N SER A 7 0.06 46.14 -24.26
CA SER A 7 -0.41 45.27 -23.18
C SER A 7 -1.89 45.37 -22.84
N SER A 8 -2.49 44.27 -22.41
CA SER A 8 -3.60 44.27 -21.45
C SER A 8 -3.68 42.95 -20.66
N LEU A 9 -3.35 43.02 -19.37
CA LEU A 9 -3.65 42.03 -18.34
C LEU A 9 -5.16 42.03 -18.03
N PRO A 10 -5.74 40.87 -17.65
CA PRO A 10 -6.89 40.84 -16.76
C PRO A 10 -6.55 40.12 -15.44
N THR A 11 -6.60 40.83 -14.31
CA THR A 11 -7.74 40.93 -13.36
C THR A 11 -7.78 39.79 -12.34
N THR A 12 -7.40 40.15 -11.12
CA THR A 12 -7.50 39.35 -9.88
C THR A 12 -8.96 39.10 -9.47
N PRO A 13 -9.33 37.90 -9.00
CA PRO A 13 -10.60 37.69 -8.32
C PRO A 13 -10.50 38.01 -6.82
N LYS A 14 -11.53 38.71 -6.36
CA LYS A 14 -11.76 39.23 -5.00
C LYS A 14 -12.02 38.10 -3.99
N LEU A 15 -11.40 38.22 -2.82
CA LEU A 15 -11.77 37.54 -1.57
C LEU A 15 -13.24 37.84 -1.21
N LEU A 16 -13.96 36.81 -0.76
CA LEU A 16 -15.19 36.93 0.02
C LEU A 16 -15.00 36.33 1.41
N PRO A 17 -15.73 36.82 2.43
CA PRO A 17 -15.32 36.73 3.83
C PRO A 17 -15.89 35.52 4.57
N PHE A 18 -15.14 35.18 5.63
CA PHE A 18 -15.49 34.33 6.75
C PHE A 18 -16.93 34.50 7.26
N CYS A 19 -17.61 33.39 7.54
CA CYS A 19 -18.82 33.34 8.34
C CYS A 19 -18.60 32.35 9.51
N PRO A 20 -18.53 32.81 10.78
CA PRO A 20 -18.48 31.93 11.94
C PRO A 20 -19.89 31.79 12.52
N SER A 21 -20.40 30.58 12.65
CA SER A 21 -21.56 30.30 13.52
C SER A 21 -21.15 29.32 14.61
N LYS A 22 -20.96 29.90 15.81
CA LYS A 22 -20.96 29.20 17.09
C LYS A 22 -22.42 28.93 17.48
N LEU A 23 -22.71 27.72 17.94
CA LEU A 23 -23.86 27.42 18.80
C LEU A 23 -23.35 26.59 20.00
N PRO A 24 -23.60 27.02 21.25
CA PRO A 24 -23.38 26.21 22.45
C PRO A 24 -24.72 25.61 22.92
N PHE A 25 -24.71 24.45 23.58
CA PHE A 25 -25.67 24.05 24.65
C PHE A 25 -25.25 22.66 25.17
N LEU A 26 -24.65 22.50 26.37
CA LEU A 26 -25.16 22.53 27.75
C LEU A 26 -25.93 21.26 28.19
N GLY A 27 -25.42 20.63 29.27
CA GLY A 27 -26.14 19.72 30.18
C GLY A 27 -25.95 18.23 29.88
N THR A 28 -25.70 17.32 30.82
CA THR A 28 -25.74 17.37 32.29
C THR A 28 -25.09 16.10 32.85
N PHE A 29 -24.57 16.24 34.06
CA PHE A 29 -23.84 15.28 34.88
C PHE A 29 -24.75 14.26 35.63
N LEU A 30 -24.08 13.24 36.19
CA LEU A 30 -24.40 12.39 37.37
C LEU A 30 -25.16 11.04 37.14
N PRO A 31 -25.03 10.04 38.05
CA PRO A 31 -23.81 9.57 38.72
C PRO A 31 -23.70 8.02 38.88
N LEU A 32 -22.58 7.63 39.48
CA LEU A 32 -22.16 6.32 40.03
C LEU A 32 -23.17 5.61 40.96
N ASN A 33 -23.06 4.28 41.04
CA ASN A 33 -23.25 3.49 42.27
C ASN A 33 -22.54 2.12 42.20
N PRO A 34 -22.27 1.42 43.34
CA PRO A 34 -21.03 0.66 43.57
C PRO A 34 -21.19 -0.82 43.97
N HIS A 35 -20.08 -1.58 43.89
CA HIS A 35 -19.65 -2.79 44.66
C HIS A 35 -20.57 -4.04 44.70
N PRO A 36 -20.11 -5.27 45.10
CA PRO A 36 -18.88 -5.68 45.82
C PRO A 36 -18.02 -6.76 45.11
N PHE A 37 -16.69 -6.81 45.31
CA PHE A 37 -15.97 -7.63 46.30
C PHE A 37 -16.50 -9.06 46.51
N PHE A 38 -15.79 -10.06 45.96
CA PHE A 38 -15.67 -11.38 46.58
C PHE A 38 -14.30 -12.00 46.28
N GLN A 39 -13.81 -12.70 47.30
CA GLN A 39 -12.43 -13.11 47.52
C GLN A 39 -12.30 -14.63 47.34
N SER A 40 -11.07 -15.07 47.07
CA SER A 40 -10.45 -16.29 47.62
C SER A 40 -10.28 -17.55 46.75
N SER A 41 -8.98 -17.91 46.68
CA SER A 41 -8.33 -19.21 46.89
C SER A 41 -8.44 -20.35 45.87
N ASN A 42 -7.26 -20.65 45.32
CA ASN A 42 -6.69 -21.95 44.96
C ASN A 42 -7.24 -23.14 45.75
N LEU A 43 -7.58 -24.23 45.05
CA LEU A 43 -7.47 -25.58 45.60
C LEU A 43 -7.21 -26.63 44.51
N PHE A 44 -6.10 -27.34 44.72
CA PHE A 44 -5.91 -28.78 44.58
C PHE A 44 -5.78 -29.45 43.20
N HIS A 45 -4.54 -29.87 42.95
CA HIS A 45 -4.17 -31.11 42.28
C HIS A 45 -4.99 -32.32 42.74
N GLN A 46 -5.47 -33.12 41.79
CA GLN A 46 -5.54 -34.57 41.99
C GLN A 46 -5.16 -35.32 40.72
N ARG A 47 -4.14 -36.17 40.89
CA ARG A 47 -3.47 -36.99 39.89
C ARG A 47 -4.10 -38.38 39.95
N LEU A 48 -4.89 -38.75 38.94
CA LEU A 48 -5.42 -40.11 38.82
C LEU A 48 -4.51 -40.96 37.92
N LYS A 49 -3.87 -41.95 38.55
CA LYS A 49 -3.11 -43.02 37.89
C LYS A 49 -4.09 -44.03 37.30
N ILE A 50 -4.11 -44.21 35.99
CA ILE A 50 -4.80 -45.32 35.33
C ILE A 50 -3.74 -46.35 34.91
N LYS A 51 -3.83 -47.56 35.47
CA LYS A 51 -3.11 -48.75 35.01
C LYS A 51 -3.82 -49.30 33.77
N GLN A 52 -3.11 -49.48 32.66
CA GLN A 52 -3.58 -50.27 31.52
C GLN A 52 -2.58 -51.39 31.20
N LYS A 53 -3.12 -52.59 31.02
CA LYS A 53 -2.46 -53.85 30.67
C LYS A 53 -2.03 -53.86 29.19
N PRO A 54 -1.04 -54.68 28.79
CA PRO A 54 -0.50 -54.65 27.44
C PRO A 54 -1.49 -55.26 26.46
N ILE A 55 -1.80 -54.51 25.40
CA ILE A 55 -2.52 -55.00 24.23
C ILE A 55 -1.50 -55.04 23.08
N SER A 56 -1.14 -56.25 22.67
CA SER A 56 -0.40 -56.52 21.44
C SER A 56 -1.35 -56.43 20.25
N ILE A 57 -1.21 -55.41 19.42
CA ILE A 57 -1.88 -55.31 18.10
C ILE A 57 -0.83 -55.05 17.02
N ILE A 58 -0.58 -56.12 16.27
CA ILE A 58 -0.26 -56.24 14.84
C ILE A 58 0.11 -54.93 14.12
N ILE A 59 1.39 -54.82 13.74
CA ILE A 59 1.90 -53.82 12.78
C ILE A 59 1.31 -54.17 11.40
N SER A 60 0.24 -53.47 11.02
CA SER A 60 -0.16 -53.39 9.61
C SER A 60 0.39 -52.09 9.04
N SER A 61 1.38 -52.23 8.17
CA SER A 61 1.92 -51.17 7.33
C SER A 61 0.79 -50.59 6.47
N MET A 62 0.21 -49.48 6.92
CA MET A 62 -0.56 -48.59 6.08
C MET A 62 0.41 -47.51 5.63
N ALA A 63 0.99 -47.71 4.44
CA ALA A 63 1.65 -46.64 3.71
C ALA A 63 0.58 -45.57 3.45
N SER A 64 0.47 -44.62 4.38
CA SER A 64 -0.26 -43.39 4.18
C SER A 64 0.54 -42.62 3.14
N THR A 65 0.11 -42.69 1.88
CA THR A 65 0.43 -41.67 0.89
C THR A 65 -0.08 -40.36 1.45
N ALA A 66 0.78 -39.67 2.21
CA ALA A 66 0.63 -38.29 2.55
C ALA A 66 0.63 -37.53 1.23
N GLN A 67 -0.56 -37.31 0.70
CA GLN A 67 -0.77 -36.28 -0.31
C GLN A 67 -0.50 -34.98 0.41
N THR A 68 0.70 -34.45 0.22
CA THR A 68 1.03 -33.07 0.57
C THR A 68 0.11 -32.21 -0.27
N GLU A 69 -1.02 -31.79 0.29
CA GLU A 69 -1.79 -30.67 -0.23
C GLU A 69 -0.81 -29.49 -0.27
N LYS A 70 -0.30 -29.20 -1.47
CA LYS A 70 0.56 -28.05 -1.74
C LYS A 70 -0.35 -26.84 -1.54
N ILE A 71 -0.38 -26.29 -0.33
CA ILE A 71 -1.10 -25.04 -0.03
C ILE A 71 -0.56 -24.03 -1.03
N ALA A 72 -1.39 -23.60 -1.98
CA ALA A 72 -1.02 -22.58 -2.94
C ALA A 72 -0.82 -21.28 -2.14
N GLU A 73 0.44 -20.93 -1.90
CA GLU A 73 0.79 -19.72 -1.16
C GLU A 73 0.29 -18.49 -1.93
N LYS A 74 -0.36 -17.57 -1.21
CA LYS A 74 -0.92 -16.34 -1.77
C LYS A 74 0.21 -15.51 -2.41
N PRO A 75 0.01 -14.93 -3.60
CA PRO A 75 0.96 -13.98 -4.18
C PRO A 75 1.24 -12.79 -3.26
N PHE A 76 2.51 -12.36 -3.18
CA PHE A 76 2.90 -11.16 -2.46
C PHE A 76 2.34 -9.92 -3.16
N SER A 77 1.60 -9.11 -2.42
CA SER A 77 0.78 -8.05 -2.98
C SER A 77 1.39 -6.66 -2.74
N VAL A 78 1.73 -5.93 -3.81
CA VAL A 78 2.35 -4.58 -3.75
C VAL A 78 1.44 -3.53 -4.37
N LEU A 79 1.16 -2.45 -3.65
CA LEU A 79 0.38 -1.31 -4.12
C LEU A 79 1.25 -0.05 -4.22
N PHE A 80 1.32 0.55 -5.40
CA PHE A 80 1.99 1.83 -5.61
C PHE A 80 0.99 2.98 -5.51
N VAL A 81 1.29 4.03 -4.74
CA VAL A 81 0.34 5.12 -4.48
C VAL A 81 0.96 6.48 -4.71
N CYS A 82 0.34 7.28 -5.58
CA CYS A 82 0.65 8.69 -5.76
C CYS A 82 -0.59 9.57 -5.53
N LEU A 83 -0.53 10.86 -5.85
CA LEU A 83 -1.68 11.74 -5.72
C LEU A 83 -2.84 11.31 -6.66
N GLY A 84 -2.66 11.47 -7.98
CA GLY A 84 -3.74 11.30 -8.96
C GLY A 84 -3.81 9.95 -9.67
N ASN A 85 -2.87 9.05 -9.43
CA ASN A 85 -2.76 7.74 -10.09
C ASN A 85 -2.79 7.78 -11.63
N ILE A 86 -2.10 8.77 -12.21
CA ILE A 86 -1.95 8.88 -13.66
C ILE A 86 -0.48 8.94 -14.11
N CYS A 87 0.45 9.37 -13.26
CA CYS A 87 1.87 9.50 -13.63
C CYS A 87 2.75 8.51 -12.85
N ARG A 88 3.07 8.85 -11.59
CA ARG A 88 4.12 8.17 -10.81
C ARG A 88 3.76 6.73 -10.41
N SER A 89 2.59 6.51 -9.79
CA SER A 89 2.21 5.16 -9.37
C SER A 89 1.91 4.19 -10.53
N PRO A 90 1.28 4.60 -11.65
CA PRO A 90 1.22 3.74 -12.84
C PRO A 90 2.59 3.38 -13.43
N ALA A 91 3.54 4.32 -13.41
CA ALA A 91 4.90 4.04 -13.85
C ALA A 91 5.59 3.03 -12.94
N ALA A 92 5.44 3.16 -11.62
CA ALA A 92 6.00 2.22 -10.65
C ALA A 92 5.42 0.81 -10.84
N GLU A 93 4.09 0.71 -11.03
CA GLU A 93 3.41 -0.55 -11.35
C GLU A 93 3.96 -1.19 -12.62
N GLY A 94 4.10 -0.41 -13.70
CA GLY A 94 4.66 -0.89 -14.96
C GLY A 94 6.09 -1.38 -14.84
N VAL A 95 6.97 -0.58 -14.23
CA VAL A 95 8.40 -0.90 -14.02
C VAL A 95 8.54 -2.16 -13.17
N PHE A 96 7.83 -2.24 -12.04
CA PHE A 96 7.91 -3.40 -11.15
C PHE A 96 7.35 -4.67 -11.81
N THR A 97 6.23 -4.55 -12.54
CA THR A 97 5.64 -5.67 -13.28
C THR A 97 6.58 -6.21 -14.35
N ASP A 98 7.25 -5.33 -15.09
CA ASP A 98 8.24 -5.71 -16.10
C ASP A 98 9.44 -6.42 -15.46
N LEU A 99 9.97 -5.93 -14.34
CA LEU A 99 11.05 -6.59 -13.59
C LEU A 99 10.63 -7.98 -13.09
N VAL A 100 9.45 -8.09 -12.48
CA VAL A 100 8.90 -9.38 -12.00
C VAL A 100 8.74 -10.38 -13.15
N LYS A 101 8.26 -9.93 -14.33
CA LYS A 101 8.16 -10.76 -15.53
C LYS A 101 9.54 -11.22 -16.02
N LYS A 102 10.51 -10.31 -16.10
CA LYS A 102 11.90 -10.62 -16.52
C LYS A 102 12.57 -11.65 -15.59
N ARG A 103 12.18 -11.69 -14.31
CA ARG A 103 12.65 -12.70 -13.34
C ARG A 103 11.77 -13.96 -13.27
N ASN A 104 10.77 -14.11 -14.12
CA ASN A 104 9.81 -15.23 -14.14
C ASN A 104 9.02 -15.40 -12.83
N LEU A 105 8.77 -14.31 -12.10
CA LEU A 105 8.09 -14.32 -10.80
C LEU A 105 6.61 -13.89 -10.89
N SER A 106 6.03 -13.76 -12.07
CA SER A 106 4.70 -13.16 -12.24
C SER A 106 3.58 -13.85 -11.44
N SER A 107 3.63 -15.17 -11.26
CA SER A 107 2.63 -15.90 -10.46
C SER A 107 2.79 -15.69 -8.95
N LYS A 108 3.92 -15.13 -8.50
CA LYS A 108 4.24 -14.89 -7.08
C LYS A 108 3.84 -13.50 -6.62
N PHE A 109 3.40 -12.63 -7.53
CA PHE A 109 3.07 -11.24 -7.22
C PHE A 109 1.66 -10.86 -7.66
N HIS A 110 1.01 -10.05 -6.82
CA HIS A 110 -0.12 -9.22 -7.20
C HIS A 110 0.34 -7.77 -7.15
N ILE A 111 0.18 -7.02 -8.25
CA ILE A 111 0.75 -5.69 -8.41
C ILE A 111 -0.36 -4.77 -8.89
N ASP A 112 -0.50 -3.60 -8.24
CA ASP A 112 -1.51 -2.61 -8.60
C ASP A 112 -1.02 -1.19 -8.27
N SER A 113 -1.76 -0.18 -8.74
CA SER A 113 -1.55 1.21 -8.35
C SER A 113 -2.85 1.93 -7.99
N ALA A 114 -2.72 2.97 -7.14
CA ALA A 114 -3.84 3.80 -6.71
C ALA A 114 -3.43 5.26 -6.47
N GLY A 115 -4.44 6.10 -6.21
CA GLY A 115 -4.35 7.54 -5.98
C GLY A 115 -4.88 7.94 -4.61
N THR A 116 -4.30 8.95 -3.96
CA THR A 116 -4.87 9.49 -2.71
C THR A 116 -6.13 10.33 -2.95
N ILE A 117 -6.34 10.78 -4.20
CA ILE A 117 -7.57 11.44 -4.66
C ILE A 117 -8.25 10.64 -5.77
N ASN A 118 -9.52 10.93 -6.03
CA ASN A 118 -10.34 10.27 -7.07
C ASN A 118 -10.57 11.14 -8.33
N TYR A 119 -9.86 12.26 -8.46
CA TYR A 119 -10.10 13.24 -9.54
C TYR A 119 -9.96 12.65 -10.95
N HIS A 120 -9.11 11.64 -11.12
CA HIS A 120 -8.86 10.99 -12.41
C HIS A 120 -9.45 9.56 -12.50
N GLU A 121 -10.29 9.13 -11.56
CA GLU A 121 -10.81 7.76 -11.50
C GLU A 121 -11.42 7.31 -12.85
N GLY A 122 -11.05 6.11 -13.30
CA GLY A 122 -11.43 5.55 -14.60
C GLY A 122 -10.61 6.06 -15.79
N GLY A 123 -9.76 7.07 -15.60
CA GLY A 123 -8.89 7.61 -16.64
C GLY A 123 -7.63 6.76 -16.86
N PRO A 124 -7.04 6.77 -18.07
CA PRO A 124 -5.77 6.10 -18.32
C PRO A 124 -4.60 6.87 -17.70
N ALA A 125 -3.45 6.21 -17.57
CA ALA A 125 -2.19 6.87 -17.25
C ALA A 125 -1.85 8.00 -18.26
N ASP A 126 -1.15 9.04 -17.77
CA ASP A 126 -0.72 10.21 -18.52
C ASP A 126 0.06 9.79 -19.77
N SER A 127 -0.33 10.34 -20.91
CA SER A 127 0.22 9.97 -22.21
C SER A 127 1.72 10.23 -22.32
N ARG A 128 2.25 11.25 -21.64
CA ARG A 128 3.69 11.58 -21.63
C ARG A 128 4.46 10.54 -20.83
N MET A 129 3.94 10.13 -19.67
CA MET A 129 4.54 9.07 -18.86
C MET A 129 4.53 7.72 -19.60
N ARG A 130 3.40 7.38 -20.25
CA ARG A 130 3.32 6.19 -21.11
C ARG A 130 4.33 6.22 -22.25
N ALA A 131 4.48 7.37 -22.91
CA ALA A 131 5.46 7.53 -23.98
C ALA A 131 6.90 7.41 -23.49
N ALA A 132 7.24 7.97 -22.33
CA ALA A 132 8.56 7.84 -21.72
C ALA A 132 8.87 6.39 -21.33
N SER A 133 7.95 5.73 -20.64
CA SER A 133 8.09 4.34 -20.19
C SER A 133 8.23 3.37 -21.37
N LYS A 134 7.46 3.60 -22.45
CA LYS A 134 7.53 2.78 -23.65
C LYS A 134 8.88 2.86 -24.34
N ARG A 135 9.58 4.01 -24.31
CA ARG A 135 10.95 4.12 -24.83
C ARG A 135 11.94 3.23 -24.08
N ARG A 136 11.63 2.88 -22.82
CA ARG A 136 12.40 1.98 -21.97
C ARG A 136 11.91 0.52 -22.01
N GLY A 137 10.94 0.21 -22.87
CA GLY A 137 10.35 -1.12 -23.00
C GLY A 137 9.31 -1.46 -21.92
N VAL A 138 8.86 -0.46 -21.14
CA VAL A 138 7.85 -0.64 -20.09
C VAL A 138 6.49 -0.18 -20.59
N GLU A 139 5.52 -1.09 -20.60
CA GLU A 139 4.13 -0.80 -20.95
C GLU A 139 3.33 -0.42 -19.69
N ILE A 140 2.69 0.75 -19.69
CA ILE A 140 1.80 1.19 -18.62
C ILE A 140 0.35 1.06 -19.11
N THR A 141 -0.40 0.17 -18.46
CA THR A 141 -1.81 -0.11 -18.78
C THR A 141 -2.79 0.24 -17.65
N SER A 142 -2.29 0.84 -16.57
CA SER A 142 -3.07 1.18 -15.39
C SER A 142 -4.23 2.13 -15.70
N ILE A 143 -5.35 1.88 -15.03
CA ILE A 143 -6.52 2.75 -15.01
C ILE A 143 -6.60 3.37 -13.62
N SER A 144 -6.69 4.69 -13.57
CA SER A 144 -6.68 5.45 -12.34
C SER A 144 -7.82 5.02 -11.41
N ARG A 145 -7.50 4.79 -10.15
CA ARG A 145 -8.48 4.54 -9.07
C ARG A 145 -8.01 5.19 -7.78
N PRO A 146 -8.93 5.63 -6.90
CA PRO A 146 -8.55 6.03 -5.55
C PRO A 146 -8.16 4.80 -4.72
N ILE A 147 -7.31 5.03 -3.72
CA ILE A 147 -7.08 4.07 -2.64
C ILE A 147 -8.38 3.85 -1.86
N ARG A 148 -8.59 2.63 -1.39
CA ARG A 148 -9.80 2.17 -0.71
C ARG A 148 -9.44 1.46 0.60
N PRO A 149 -10.39 1.33 1.54
CA PRO A 149 -10.14 0.60 2.79
C PRO A 149 -9.72 -0.86 2.58
N SER A 150 -10.21 -1.51 1.53
CA SER A 150 -9.85 -2.89 1.17
C SER A 150 -8.36 -3.04 0.83
N ASP A 151 -7.71 -1.99 0.30
CA ASP A 151 -6.28 -2.00 0.01
C ASP A 151 -5.44 -2.23 1.29
N PHE A 152 -5.94 -1.76 2.44
CA PHE A 152 -5.32 -2.01 3.74
C PHE A 152 -5.48 -3.46 4.23
N LYS A 153 -6.33 -4.27 3.61
CA LYS A 153 -6.50 -5.70 3.89
C LYS A 153 -5.76 -6.57 2.87
N GLU A 154 -5.78 -6.16 1.60
CA GLU A 154 -5.36 -6.99 0.47
C GLU A 154 -3.85 -6.96 0.23
N PHE A 155 -3.22 -5.78 0.36
CA PHE A 155 -1.82 -5.58 0.01
C PHE A 155 -0.87 -5.83 1.19
N ASP A 156 0.25 -6.49 0.93
CA ASP A 156 1.27 -6.76 1.93
C ASP A 156 2.22 -5.55 2.09
N LEU A 157 2.33 -4.73 1.03
CA LEU A 157 3.15 -3.51 1.01
C LEU A 157 2.44 -2.38 0.24
N ILE A 158 2.46 -1.17 0.81
CA ILE A 158 1.92 0.04 0.18
C ILE A 158 3.05 1.08 0.05
N LEU A 159 3.36 1.50 -1.17
CA LEU A 159 4.50 2.36 -1.49
C LEU A 159 4.03 3.73 -1.94
N ALA A 160 4.22 4.73 -1.07
CA ALA A 160 3.94 6.12 -1.35
C ALA A 160 5.05 6.76 -2.17
N MET A 161 4.70 7.48 -3.23
CA MET A 161 5.67 8.15 -4.10
C MET A 161 6.38 9.32 -3.41
N ASP A 162 5.69 10.03 -2.53
CA ASP A 162 6.24 11.15 -1.76
C ASP A 162 5.70 11.15 -0.30
N LYS A 163 6.22 12.05 0.54
CA LYS A 163 5.83 12.16 1.96
C LYS A 163 4.37 12.59 2.11
N GLN A 164 3.89 13.49 1.25
CA GLN A 164 2.49 13.92 1.29
C GLN A 164 1.55 12.76 1.00
N ASN A 165 1.85 11.92 0.01
CA ASN A 165 1.09 10.72 -0.30
C ASN A 165 1.11 9.76 0.89
N ARG A 166 2.26 9.60 1.56
CA ARG A 166 2.34 8.78 2.78
C ARG A 166 1.43 9.31 3.89
N GLU A 167 1.45 10.62 4.13
CA GLU A 167 0.58 11.27 5.13
C GLU A 167 -0.90 11.11 4.77
N ASP A 168 -1.26 11.30 3.51
CA ASP A 168 -2.65 11.14 3.03
C ASP A 168 -3.16 9.71 3.21
N ILE A 169 -2.33 8.71 2.89
CA ILE A 169 -2.62 7.28 3.07
C ILE A 169 -2.84 6.97 4.55
N LEU A 170 -1.94 7.43 5.43
CA LEU A 170 -2.07 7.21 6.87
C LEU A 170 -3.28 7.93 7.46
N GLY A 171 -3.56 9.16 7.00
CA GLY A 171 -4.78 9.87 7.37
C GLY A 171 -6.04 9.12 6.89
N ALA A 172 -6.02 8.52 5.70
CA ALA A 172 -7.13 7.70 5.19
C ALA A 172 -7.33 6.46 6.06
N PHE A 173 -6.25 5.75 6.39
CA PHE A 173 -6.27 4.62 7.32
C PHE A 173 -6.89 5.02 8.66
N ASP A 174 -6.45 6.13 9.26
CA ASP A 174 -6.99 6.62 10.53
C ASP A 174 -8.47 6.93 10.45
N ARG A 175 -8.96 7.51 9.35
CA ARG A 175 -10.40 7.76 9.17
C ARG A 175 -11.21 6.48 9.00
N TRP A 176 -10.68 5.49 8.29
CA TRP A 176 -11.41 4.27 7.95
C TRP A 176 -11.40 3.22 9.06
N ARG A 177 -10.35 3.13 9.87
CA ARG A 177 -10.29 2.17 10.99
C ARG A 177 -11.33 2.43 12.08
N PHE A 178 -11.95 3.62 12.10
CA PHE A 178 -13.10 3.92 12.97
C PHE A 178 -14.46 3.54 12.36
N LYS A 179 -14.50 3.23 11.06
CA LYS A 179 -15.74 2.90 10.31
C LYS A 179 -15.84 1.42 9.98
N GLU A 180 -14.72 0.73 9.82
CA GLU A 180 -14.67 -0.71 9.54
C GLU A 180 -13.42 -1.38 10.14
N THR A 181 -13.47 -2.70 10.26
CA THR A 181 -12.33 -3.48 10.77
C THR A 181 -11.20 -3.52 9.75
N LEU A 182 -10.11 -2.83 10.08
CA LEU A 182 -8.83 -2.88 9.35
C LEU A 182 -7.75 -3.56 10.21
N PRO A 183 -6.72 -4.19 9.61
CA PRO A 183 -5.62 -4.76 10.36
C PRO A 183 -4.90 -3.68 11.19
N ALA A 184 -4.64 -3.98 12.47
CA ALA A 184 -4.07 -3.00 13.41
C ALA A 184 -2.66 -2.52 13.00
N ASP A 185 -1.93 -3.35 12.27
CA ASP A 185 -0.59 -3.10 11.76
C ASP A 185 -0.57 -2.63 10.30
N ALA A 186 -1.72 -2.40 9.67
CA ALA A 186 -1.78 -1.97 8.26
C ALA A 186 -1.10 -0.60 7.99
N ALA A 187 -0.89 0.23 9.01
CA ALA A 187 -0.07 1.44 8.87
C ALA A 187 1.43 1.13 8.69
N LYS A 188 1.93 0.01 9.22
CA LYS A 188 3.36 -0.36 9.17
C LYS A 188 3.81 -0.80 7.78
N LYS A 189 2.89 -1.29 6.95
CA LYS A 189 3.16 -1.62 5.54
C LYS A 189 3.23 -0.40 4.62
N VAL A 190 2.97 0.81 5.11
CA VAL A 190 3.08 2.04 4.32
C VAL A 190 4.50 2.60 4.39
N LYS A 191 5.23 2.49 3.27
CA LYS A 191 6.63 2.96 3.14
C LYS A 191 6.76 3.96 1.99
N LEU A 192 7.87 4.69 1.95
CA LEU A 192 8.20 5.57 0.82
C LEU A 192 8.85 4.74 -0.29
N MET A 193 8.52 5.02 -1.56
CA MET A 193 9.13 4.33 -2.70
C MET A 193 10.66 4.49 -2.67
N CYS A 194 11.15 5.71 -2.46
CA CYS A 194 12.57 5.98 -2.45
C CYS A 194 13.33 5.43 -1.24
N SER A 195 12.66 4.85 -0.22
CA SER A 195 13.39 4.10 0.82
C SER A 195 14.04 2.82 0.28
N TYR A 196 13.72 2.44 -0.96
CA TYR A 196 14.32 1.33 -1.68
C TYR A 196 15.34 1.77 -2.73
N CYS A 197 15.58 3.07 -2.95
CA CYS A 197 16.66 3.51 -3.83
C CYS A 197 18.03 3.09 -3.28
N LYS A 198 18.94 2.65 -4.17
CA LYS A 198 20.33 2.30 -3.82
C LYS A 198 21.35 3.12 -4.60
N LYS A 199 21.00 3.57 -5.81
CA LYS A 199 21.85 4.35 -6.72
C LYS A 199 21.55 5.84 -6.63
N HIS A 200 20.40 6.20 -6.04
CA HIS A 200 19.88 7.56 -5.92
C HIS A 200 19.64 7.94 -4.46
N ASP A 201 19.98 9.18 -4.08
CA ASP A 201 19.87 9.71 -2.72
C ASP A 201 18.54 10.47 -2.47
N GLU A 202 17.70 10.61 -3.49
CA GLU A 202 16.41 11.26 -3.38
C GLU A 202 15.50 10.56 -2.37
N THR A 203 14.80 11.34 -1.56
CA THR A 203 13.89 10.78 -0.53
C THR A 203 12.45 10.60 -1.03
N GLU A 204 12.12 11.16 -2.20
CA GLU A 204 10.77 11.21 -2.77
C GLU A 204 10.85 11.17 -4.30
N VAL A 205 9.83 10.58 -4.94
CA VAL A 205 9.67 10.58 -6.40
C VAL A 205 8.97 11.90 -6.79
N PRO A 206 9.67 12.82 -7.47
CA PRO A 206 9.15 14.15 -7.77
C PRO A 206 7.95 14.07 -8.71
N ASP A 207 6.98 14.98 -8.55
CA ASP A 207 5.86 15.05 -9.48
C ASP A 207 6.34 15.58 -10.85
N PRO A 208 6.25 14.79 -11.94
CA PRO A 208 6.79 15.19 -13.23
C PRO A 208 5.92 16.21 -13.97
N TYR A 209 4.71 16.51 -13.47
CA TYR A 209 3.70 17.26 -14.22
C TYR A 209 4.17 18.64 -14.69
N TYR A 210 5.06 19.28 -13.92
CA TYR A 210 5.61 20.61 -14.20
C TYR A 210 7.06 20.60 -14.71
N GLY A 211 7.68 19.42 -14.87
CA GLY A 211 9.12 19.27 -15.15
C GLY A 211 9.52 19.10 -16.62
N GLY A 212 8.59 19.24 -17.56
CA GLY A 212 8.85 18.95 -18.98
C GLY A 212 9.21 17.48 -19.23
N ALA A 213 9.88 17.17 -20.35
CA ALA A 213 10.22 15.80 -20.72
C ALA A 213 11.23 15.15 -19.74
N GLU A 214 12.21 15.91 -19.25
CA GLU A 214 13.24 15.43 -18.33
C GLU A 214 12.67 15.00 -16.97
N GLY A 215 11.59 15.65 -16.52
CA GLY A 215 10.90 15.25 -15.29
C GLY A 215 10.37 13.81 -15.35
N PHE A 216 9.88 13.36 -16.50
CA PHE A 216 9.41 11.98 -16.67
C PHE A 216 10.57 10.98 -16.65
N GLU A 217 11.69 11.31 -17.29
CA GLU A 217 12.89 10.46 -17.29
C GLU A 217 13.45 10.34 -15.87
N LYS A 218 13.54 11.44 -15.12
CA LYS A 218 14.01 11.41 -13.72
C LYS A 218 13.14 10.54 -12.84
N VAL A 219 11.81 10.57 -13.03
CA VAL A 219 10.90 9.67 -12.30
C VAL A 219 11.21 8.21 -12.64
N LEU A 220 11.40 7.87 -13.91
CA LEU A 220 11.70 6.50 -14.32
C LEU A 220 13.05 6.02 -13.78
N ASP A 221 14.08 6.88 -13.73
CA ASP A 221 15.38 6.53 -13.17
C ASP A 221 15.29 6.13 -11.68
N LEU A 222 14.51 6.90 -10.90
CA LEU A 222 14.26 6.60 -9.49
C LEU A 222 13.46 5.31 -9.32
N LEU A 223 12.44 5.11 -10.15
CA LEU A 223 11.58 3.93 -10.09
C LEU A 223 12.31 2.65 -10.47
N GLU A 224 13.18 2.68 -11.48
CA GLU A 224 14.00 1.52 -11.89
C GLU A 224 14.97 1.11 -10.78
N ASP A 225 15.67 2.07 -10.17
CA ASP A 225 16.55 1.82 -9.03
C ASP A 225 15.79 1.23 -7.83
N ALA A 226 14.71 1.90 -7.42
CA ALA A 226 13.94 1.49 -6.26
C ALA A 226 13.22 0.15 -6.47
N CYS A 227 12.67 -0.11 -7.67
CA CYS A 227 11.96 -1.37 -7.95
C CYS A 227 12.91 -2.58 -8.03
N GLU A 228 14.13 -2.39 -8.55
CA GLU A 228 15.15 -3.46 -8.57
C GLU A 228 15.50 -3.89 -7.14
N SER A 229 15.83 -2.92 -6.28
CA SER A 229 16.13 -3.21 -4.87
C SER A 229 14.92 -3.73 -4.10
N LEU A 230 13.73 -3.21 -4.39
CA LEU A 230 12.48 -3.68 -3.77
C LEU A 230 12.25 -5.17 -4.06
N LEU A 231 12.41 -5.59 -5.31
CA LEU A 231 12.23 -6.99 -5.70
C LEU A 231 13.25 -7.90 -5.01
N ASP A 232 14.51 -7.46 -4.91
CA ASP A 232 15.54 -8.18 -4.15
C ASP A 232 15.16 -8.34 -2.68
N THR A 233 14.72 -7.24 -2.04
CA THR A 233 14.31 -7.27 -0.62
C THR A 233 13.13 -8.21 -0.39
N ILE A 234 12.08 -8.12 -1.21
CA ILE A 234 10.91 -8.99 -1.07
C ILE A 234 11.32 -10.46 -1.25
N SER A 235 12.13 -10.77 -2.25
CA SER A 235 12.58 -12.14 -2.51
C SER A 235 13.43 -12.70 -1.34
N ALA A 236 14.30 -11.87 -0.76
CA ALA A 236 15.13 -12.27 0.38
C ALA A 236 14.32 -12.46 1.68
N GLU A 237 13.29 -11.65 1.91
CA GLU A 237 12.46 -11.71 3.11
C GLU A 237 11.34 -12.77 3.03
N ASN A 238 11.00 -13.23 1.83
CA ASN A 238 9.86 -14.12 1.58
C ASN A 238 10.30 -15.36 0.78
N ASN A 239 10.76 -16.41 1.46
CA ASN A 239 11.29 -17.62 0.82
C ASN A 239 10.32 -18.25 -0.20
N HIS A 240 9.00 -18.14 0.00
CA HIS A 240 7.99 -18.62 -0.94
C HIS A 240 7.97 -17.91 -2.31
N VAL A 241 8.52 -16.68 -2.38
CA VAL A 241 8.67 -15.90 -3.62
C VAL A 241 9.89 -16.39 -4.41
N SER A 242 10.90 -16.92 -3.73
CA SER A 242 12.21 -17.28 -4.31
C SER A 242 12.30 -18.72 -4.84
N ASP A 243 11.45 -19.63 -4.37
CA ASP A 243 11.46 -21.03 -4.79
C ASP A 243 10.92 -21.20 -6.23
N SER A 244 11.84 -21.51 -7.15
CA SER A 244 11.60 -21.89 -8.56
C SER A 244 11.70 -23.40 -8.75
#